data_AF-A0AAU9V5I2-F1
#
_entry.id   AF-A0AAU9V5I2-F1
#
_cell.length_a   1.000
_cell.length_b   1.000
_cell.length_c   1.000
_cell.angle_alpha   90.00
_cell.angle_beta   90.00
_cell.angle_gamma   90.00
#
_symmetry.space_group_name_H-M   'P 1'
#
loop_
_entity.id
_entity.type
_entity.pdbx_description
1 polymer ?
#
loop_
_entity_poly.entity_id
_entity_poly.type
_entity_poly.pdbx_seq_one_letter_code
_entity_poly.pdbx_strand_id
1 'polypeptide(L)'
;MSANGNGATYAPLKQILSDSESEDDQKLENALHIKASESCNNLDYNSGLLSSKNYSMSDMDEYNSNEKTVESTLDNVSFLQSDMSNKMSFSRRCAFIASIFVCIFTIIIFLWGIPCSDVGSCANNEWQDKTTSWEIPYDEIELSGAVQVVDGAIPNTKNLIFIYRGNHMKEEKNNNDNVNGVLLIVGNSGKVGWYTRETRIPTEINCHLIDVNRDKQKDCIVSGSEGLLAALNPLSGTYYWYILKQGKVFSDIVAIDFPIVIKDMDKDKVNDLMTVATMYPSANHNSLLIISGATGNIIGDPMTVHDCLLIKLLMESDSITYLCKNGTSEAVRQITYPALYRKLLKLDQSINHSVPISSVSKRVNISLKKSMSIANNWEIYANGPGKLIVENSGDCPNSCRVNLKLLLEKNGTTNVSWEYSANHVYAMKPSSFAFANSIRGFVLKL
;
A
#
# COMPACT_ATOMS: atom_id res chain seq x y z
N MET A 1 26.63 47.90 14.82
CA MET A 1 26.63 48.99 13.81
C MET A 1 25.19 49.31 13.48
N SER A 2 24.83 50.58 13.63
CA SER A 2 23.50 51.15 13.36
C SER A 2 23.26 51.25 11.85
N ALA A 3 22.02 51.00 11.42
CA ALA A 3 21.49 51.52 10.17
C ALA A 3 20.00 51.87 10.36
N ASN A 4 19.72 53.17 10.30
CA ASN A 4 18.41 53.79 10.23
C ASN A 4 17.69 53.40 8.92
N GLY A 5 16.39 53.15 9.02
CA GLY A 5 15.46 53.12 7.88
C GLY A 5 14.16 53.82 8.27
N ASN A 6 13.96 55.04 7.75
CA ASN A 6 12.69 55.75 7.81
C ASN A 6 11.71 55.12 6.82
N GLY A 7 10.48 54.79 7.25
CA GLY A 7 9.44 54.37 6.33
C GLY A 7 8.10 54.05 7.00
N ALA A 8 7.12 54.91 6.74
CA ALA A 8 5.67 54.71 6.84
C ALA A 8 5.04 54.46 8.23
N THR A 9 4.52 55.55 8.79
CA THR A 9 3.49 55.58 9.84
C THR A 9 2.19 54.97 9.31
N TYR A 10 1.87 53.74 9.72
CA TYR A 10 0.52 53.19 9.59
C TYR A 10 -0.20 53.35 10.92
N ALA A 11 -1.38 53.98 10.91
CA ALA A 11 -2.31 53.97 12.03
C ALA A 11 -3.07 52.63 12.03
N PRO A 12 -2.98 51.79 13.08
CA PRO A 12 -3.80 50.60 13.16
C PRO A 12 -5.25 50.97 13.52
N LEU A 13 -6.19 50.52 12.70
CA LEU A 13 -7.63 50.55 12.95
C LEU A 13 -7.97 49.77 14.24
N LYS A 14 -8.96 50.26 14.99
CA LYS A 14 -9.50 49.59 16.19
C LYS A 14 -10.03 48.19 15.81
N GLN A 15 -9.37 47.14 16.28
CA GLN A 15 -9.97 45.81 16.36
C GLN A 15 -10.89 45.75 17.58
N ILE A 16 -12.15 45.37 17.35
CA ILE A 16 -13.10 45.03 18.39
C ILE A 16 -12.75 43.59 18.79
N LEU A 17 -12.22 43.42 20.00
CA LEU A 17 -12.07 42.13 20.65
C LEU A 17 -13.49 41.64 21.00
N SER A 18 -13.86 40.48 20.45
CA SER A 18 -15.03 39.72 20.89
C SER A 18 -14.55 38.74 21.96
N ASP A 19 -14.66 39.15 23.22
CA ASP A 19 -14.54 38.25 24.36
C ASP A 19 -15.78 37.33 24.39
N SER A 20 -15.56 36.03 24.47
CA SER A 20 -16.59 35.06 24.86
C SER A 20 -15.99 34.13 25.90
N GLU A 21 -16.11 34.55 27.16
CA GLU A 21 -16.10 33.69 28.33
C GLU A 21 -17.55 33.44 28.77
N SER A 22 -17.92 32.18 28.97
CA SER A 22 -18.86 31.67 29.98
C SER A 22 -18.98 30.16 29.74
N GLU A 23 -18.25 29.36 30.51
CA GLU A 23 -18.57 28.80 31.84
C GLU A 23 -18.96 27.33 31.69
N ASP A 24 -18.13 26.48 32.31
CA ASP A 24 -18.38 25.09 32.63
C ASP A 24 -19.57 24.99 33.60
N ASP A 25 -20.47 24.03 33.37
CA ASP A 25 -21.11 23.34 34.48
C ASP A 25 -21.58 21.92 34.11
N GLN A 26 -21.59 21.09 35.15
CA GLN A 26 -21.48 19.64 35.13
C GLN A 26 -22.80 18.87 34.88
N LYS A 27 -22.60 17.62 34.42
CA LYS A 27 -23.28 16.37 34.84
C LYS A 27 -24.82 16.22 34.73
N LEU A 28 -25.16 15.11 34.06
CA LEU A 28 -25.99 13.99 34.51
C LEU A 28 -27.25 13.74 33.66
N GLU A 29 -27.29 12.49 33.16
CA GLU A 29 -28.45 11.64 32.85
C GLU A 29 -29.67 12.25 32.15
N ASN A 30 -30.06 11.63 31.03
CA ASN A 30 -31.38 11.00 31.02
C ASN A 30 -31.47 9.86 30.00
N ALA A 31 -31.89 8.72 30.53
CA ALA A 31 -32.49 7.63 29.79
C ALA A 31 -33.93 7.97 29.37
N LEU A 32 -34.45 7.12 28.47
CA LEU A 32 -35.87 6.84 28.18
C LEU A 32 -36.60 7.71 27.14
N HIS A 33 -36.69 7.11 25.93
CA HIS A 33 -37.91 6.66 25.27
C HIS A 33 -39.21 7.46 25.44
N ILE A 34 -39.78 7.89 24.30
CA ILE A 34 -41.16 7.60 23.79
C ILE A 34 -41.25 8.28 22.40
N LYS A 35 -41.13 7.54 21.29
CA LYS A 35 -42.18 6.90 20.46
C LYS A 35 -43.33 7.80 19.99
N ALA A 36 -43.45 7.82 18.66
CA ALA A 36 -44.35 8.59 17.83
C ALA A 36 -45.80 8.11 17.80
N SER A 37 -46.69 9.06 17.50
CA SER A 37 -47.92 8.95 16.72
C SER A 37 -48.49 10.38 16.63
N GLU A 38 -49.15 10.91 15.61
CA GLU A 38 -49.47 10.58 14.23
C GLU A 38 -50.27 11.82 13.75
N SER A 39 -50.36 11.97 12.42
CA SER A 39 -51.42 12.70 11.72
C SER A 39 -51.40 14.24 11.68
N CYS A 40 -50.99 14.69 10.50
CA CYS A 40 -51.28 15.97 9.86
C CYS A 40 -52.79 16.27 9.80
N ASN A 41 -53.21 17.54 9.89
CA ASN A 41 -53.37 18.42 8.72
C ASN A 41 -54.09 19.74 9.05
N ASN A 42 -53.60 20.77 8.36
CA ASN A 42 -54.30 21.93 7.77
C ASN A 42 -54.47 23.25 8.53
N LEU A 43 -53.89 24.29 7.88
CA LEU A 43 -54.43 25.64 7.60
C LEU A 43 -54.77 26.49 8.85
N ASP A 44 -54.30 27.71 9.07
CA ASP A 44 -54.14 28.82 8.13
C ASP A 44 -53.58 30.07 8.87
N TYR A 45 -53.00 31.00 8.09
CA TYR A 45 -52.94 32.47 8.29
C TYR A 45 -52.28 33.17 9.50
N ASN A 46 -51.49 34.18 9.09
CA ASN A 46 -51.15 35.47 9.70
C ASN A 46 -49.79 35.66 10.39
N SER A 47 -48.84 36.03 9.55
CA SER A 47 -47.98 37.21 9.72
C SER A 47 -48.76 38.48 10.13
N GLY A 48 -48.19 39.27 11.05
CA GLY A 48 -48.34 40.73 11.01
C GLY A 48 -48.55 41.43 12.34
N LEU A 49 -47.47 42.08 12.81
CA LEU A 49 -47.46 43.49 13.24
C LEU A 49 -48.62 43.97 14.14
N LEU A 50 -48.30 44.02 15.44
CA LEU A 50 -48.92 44.93 16.40
C LEU A 50 -47.96 46.10 16.65
N SER A 51 -48.38 47.31 16.31
CA SER A 51 -48.05 48.49 17.13
C SER A 51 -49.17 49.52 17.02
N SER A 52 -49.64 49.90 18.19
CA SER A 52 -50.84 50.66 18.49
C SER A 52 -50.63 52.17 18.44
N LYS A 53 -51.70 52.87 18.03
CA LYS A 53 -51.98 54.30 18.21
C LYS A 53 -51.78 54.77 19.66
N ASN A 54 -51.50 56.07 19.87
CA ASN A 54 -52.50 57.04 20.36
C ASN A 54 -51.94 58.45 20.71
N TYR A 55 -52.85 59.44 20.61
CA TYR A 55 -52.87 60.85 21.11
C TYR A 55 -51.94 61.85 20.40
N SER A 56 -52.25 63.14 20.17
CA SER A 56 -53.15 64.10 20.84
C SER A 56 -53.44 65.32 19.94
N MET A 57 -54.41 66.14 20.40
CA MET A 57 -54.95 67.42 19.92
C MET A 57 -53.96 68.59 19.71
N SER A 58 -54.53 69.62 19.03
CA SER A 58 -54.41 71.09 19.21
C SER A 58 -53.43 71.89 18.34
N ASP A 59 -54.04 72.84 17.61
CA ASP A 59 -53.68 74.25 17.43
C ASP A 59 -52.24 74.64 17.04
N MET A 60 -52.07 75.13 15.81
CA MET A 60 -51.88 76.57 15.51
C MET A 60 -51.32 76.80 14.09
N ASP A 61 -52.04 77.65 13.35
CA ASP A 61 -51.60 78.80 12.55
C ASP A 61 -50.37 78.64 11.62
N GLU A 62 -50.58 78.58 10.31
CA GLU A 62 -50.77 79.72 9.39
C GLU A 62 -49.45 80.39 8.98
N TYR A 63 -49.03 80.14 7.74
CA TYR A 63 -48.36 81.17 6.93
C TYR A 63 -48.73 81.02 5.45
N ASN A 64 -49.49 82.03 5.00
CA ASN A 64 -49.55 82.67 3.69
C ASN A 64 -49.98 81.90 2.43
N SER A 65 -51.27 82.08 2.14
CA SER A 65 -51.82 83.02 1.15
C SER A 65 -51.62 82.82 -0.36
N ASN A 66 -52.78 82.78 -1.00
CA ASN A 66 -53.14 83.29 -2.33
C ASN A 66 -52.83 82.43 -3.56
N GLU A 67 -53.79 81.58 -3.93
CA GLU A 67 -54.44 81.77 -5.24
C GLU A 67 -55.91 81.29 -5.24
N LYS A 68 -56.80 82.29 -5.19
CA LYS A 68 -58.15 82.37 -5.78
C LYS A 68 -58.87 81.05 -6.19
N THR A 69 -59.93 80.75 -5.43
CA THR A 69 -61.34 80.62 -5.85
C THR A 69 -61.68 79.92 -7.18
N VAL A 70 -62.72 79.11 -7.35
CA VAL A 70 -63.86 78.54 -6.59
C VAL A 70 -64.60 77.68 -7.66
N GLU A 71 -65.39 76.69 -7.25
CA GLU A 71 -66.43 76.00 -8.04
C GLU A 71 -65.96 75.06 -9.17
N SER A 72 -65.98 73.74 -8.93
CA SER A 72 -67.15 72.88 -9.15
C SER A 72 -67.56 72.79 -10.63
N THR A 73 -67.20 71.68 -11.27
CA THR A 73 -68.12 70.92 -12.14
C THR A 73 -67.49 69.57 -12.45
N LEU A 74 -68.35 68.57 -12.37
CA LEU A 74 -68.14 67.20 -12.79
C LEU A 74 -67.77 67.08 -14.28
N ASP A 75 -67.19 65.92 -14.59
CA ASP A 75 -67.12 65.27 -15.90
C ASP A 75 -66.20 65.86 -16.98
N ASN A 76 -65.03 65.23 -17.12
CA ASN A 76 -64.73 64.40 -18.30
C ASN A 76 -63.28 63.92 -18.25
N VAL A 77 -63.07 62.62 -17.97
CA VAL A 77 -61.99 61.92 -18.67
C VAL A 77 -62.54 60.60 -19.20
N SER A 78 -62.71 60.62 -20.51
CA SER A 78 -63.01 59.53 -21.41
C SER A 78 -62.26 58.24 -21.05
N PHE A 79 -63.02 57.23 -20.63
CA PHE A 79 -63.09 55.91 -21.24
C PHE A 79 -61.92 55.56 -22.18
N LEU A 80 -60.77 55.18 -21.61
CA LEU A 80 -59.87 54.23 -22.25
C LEU A 80 -60.28 52.84 -21.78
N GLN A 81 -61.25 52.31 -22.51
CA GLN A 81 -61.52 50.90 -22.61
C GLN A 81 -60.22 50.17 -22.94
N SER A 82 -59.69 49.42 -21.98
CA SER A 82 -58.89 48.25 -22.29
C SER A 82 -59.38 47.14 -21.38
N ASP A 83 -60.09 46.22 -22.01
CA ASP A 83 -60.64 45.02 -21.43
C ASP A 83 -59.59 44.33 -20.57
N MET A 84 -60.00 43.95 -19.35
CA MET A 84 -59.30 43.00 -18.51
C MET A 84 -59.20 41.65 -19.22
N SER A 85 -58.20 41.51 -20.09
CA SER A 85 -57.75 40.22 -20.59
C SER A 85 -56.59 39.75 -19.72
N ASN A 86 -56.92 38.91 -18.74
CA ASN A 86 -55.96 38.14 -17.93
C ASN A 86 -55.25 37.06 -18.79
N LYS A 87 -54.55 37.49 -19.84
CA LYS A 87 -53.66 36.64 -20.64
C LYS A 87 -52.32 37.32 -20.76
N MET A 88 -51.36 36.82 -19.97
CA MET A 88 -49.91 37.04 -20.17
C MET A 88 -49.57 37.01 -21.66
N SER A 89 -48.88 38.04 -22.15
CA SER A 89 -48.47 38.12 -23.55
C SER A 89 -47.66 36.89 -23.97
N PHE A 90 -47.82 36.45 -25.21
CA PHE A 90 -47.18 35.24 -25.73
C PHE A 90 -45.67 35.25 -25.51
N SER A 91 -45.02 36.40 -25.70
CA SER A 91 -43.59 36.59 -25.44
C SER A 91 -43.21 36.34 -23.97
N ARG A 92 -44.02 36.81 -23.01
CA ARG A 92 -43.78 36.54 -21.58
C ARG A 92 -43.99 35.07 -21.21
N ARG A 93 -44.94 34.39 -21.86
CA ARG A 93 -45.14 32.94 -21.68
C ARG A 93 -43.97 32.13 -22.24
N CYS A 94 -43.47 32.48 -23.43
CA CYS A 94 -42.30 31.84 -24.02
C CYS A 94 -41.04 32.07 -23.18
N ALA A 95 -40.83 33.29 -22.67
CA ALA A 95 -39.70 33.59 -21.80
C ALA A 95 -39.76 32.79 -20.49
N PHE A 96 -40.94 32.68 -19.88
CA PHE A 96 -41.14 31.88 -18.67
C PHE A 96 -40.85 30.38 -18.92
N ILE A 97 -41.41 29.83 -20.00
CA ILE A 97 -41.19 28.43 -20.39
C ILE A 97 -39.71 28.18 -20.72
N ALA A 98 -39.06 29.09 -21.45
CA ALA A 98 -37.63 29.00 -21.75
C ALA A 98 -36.77 29.04 -20.49
N SER A 99 -37.12 29.86 -19.49
CA SER A 99 -36.38 29.90 -18.22
C SER A 99 -36.46 28.59 -17.44
N ILE A 100 -37.62 27.92 -17.48
CA ILE A 100 -37.82 26.59 -16.88
C ILE A 100 -36.98 25.54 -17.61
N PHE A 101 -36.97 25.56 -18.94
CA PHE A 101 -36.16 24.62 -19.73
C PHE A 101 -34.67 24.81 -19.49
N VAL A 102 -34.18 26.06 -19.41
CA VAL A 102 -32.77 26.33 -19.08
C VAL A 102 -32.43 25.80 -17.70
N CYS A 103 -33.30 25.99 -16.70
CA CYS A 103 -33.08 25.50 -15.35
C CYS A 103 -33.03 23.95 -15.31
N ILE A 104 -33.98 23.26 -15.95
CA ILE A 104 -33.98 21.80 -16.04
C ILE A 104 -32.75 21.29 -16.81
N PHE A 105 -32.38 21.95 -17.90
CA PHE A 105 -31.23 21.56 -18.71
C PHE A 105 -29.92 21.71 -17.95
N THR A 106 -29.77 22.77 -17.13
CA THR A 106 -28.61 22.90 -16.24
C THR A 106 -28.53 21.75 -15.24
N ILE A 107 -29.65 21.36 -14.62
CA ILE A 107 -29.71 20.24 -13.67
C ILE A 107 -29.33 18.91 -14.36
N ILE A 108 -29.84 18.66 -15.57
CA ILE A 108 -29.51 17.45 -16.34
C ILE A 108 -28.02 17.42 -16.73
N ILE A 109 -27.45 18.57 -17.13
CA ILE A 109 -26.00 18.65 -17.41
C ILE A 109 -25.19 18.33 -16.17
N PHE A 110 -25.55 18.86 -15.00
CA PHE A 110 -24.82 18.57 -13.76
C PHE A 110 -24.99 17.12 -13.26
N LEU A 111 -26.13 16.48 -13.53
CA LEU A 111 -26.37 15.08 -13.12
C LEU A 111 -25.84 14.03 -14.12
N TRP A 112 -25.87 14.32 -15.43
CA TRP A 112 -25.58 13.34 -16.50
C TRP A 112 -24.50 13.79 -17.50
N GLY A 113 -24.29 15.10 -17.67
CA GLY A 113 -23.29 15.65 -18.59
C GLY A 113 -21.90 15.81 -17.96
N ILE A 114 -21.86 16.11 -16.65
CA ILE A 114 -20.65 16.04 -15.84
C ILE A 114 -20.70 14.69 -15.15
N PRO A 115 -19.83 13.73 -15.52
CA PRO A 115 -19.75 12.48 -14.78
C PRO A 115 -19.28 12.81 -13.36
N CYS A 116 -20.21 12.82 -12.40
CA CYS A 116 -19.89 12.42 -11.03
C CYS A 116 -19.55 10.94 -11.09
N SER A 117 -18.35 10.64 -11.61
CA SER A 117 -17.66 9.45 -11.16
C SER A 117 -17.51 9.61 -9.65
N ASP A 118 -17.71 8.56 -8.87
CA ASP A 118 -17.39 8.45 -7.44
C ASP A 118 -15.87 8.60 -7.16
N VAL A 119 -15.21 9.49 -7.89
CA VAL A 119 -13.77 9.73 -8.00
C VAL A 119 -13.48 11.25 -7.93
N GLY A 120 -14.45 12.04 -7.49
CA GLY A 120 -14.43 13.50 -7.61
C GLY A 120 -14.96 14.26 -6.40
N SER A 121 -14.92 13.69 -5.20
CA SER A 121 -14.81 14.57 -4.02
C SER A 121 -13.45 15.25 -4.15
N CYS A 122 -13.46 16.58 -4.21
CA CYS A 122 -12.29 17.42 -4.42
C CYS A 122 -11.06 16.83 -3.72
N ALA A 123 -10.06 16.47 -4.51
CA ALA A 123 -8.72 16.23 -4.03
C ALA A 123 -8.25 17.54 -3.37
N ASN A 124 -8.48 17.67 -2.06
CA ASN A 124 -7.50 18.35 -1.24
C ASN A 124 -6.15 17.73 -1.58
N ASN A 125 -5.11 18.56 -1.61
CA ASN A 125 -3.79 18.26 -2.12
C ASN A 125 -3.04 17.16 -1.33
N GLU A 126 -3.64 15.99 -1.12
CA GLU A 126 -3.14 14.86 -0.33
C GLU A 126 -2.06 14.08 -1.10
N TRP A 127 -1.98 14.24 -2.42
CA TRP A 127 -0.87 13.73 -3.24
C TRP A 127 0.38 14.63 -3.18
N GLN A 128 0.25 15.80 -2.55
CA GLN A 128 1.36 16.57 -2.02
C GLN A 128 1.11 16.87 -0.54
N ASP A 129 0.85 15.82 0.25
CA ASP A 129 1.41 15.83 1.59
C ASP A 129 2.92 15.95 1.40
N LYS A 130 3.41 17.21 1.40
CA LYS A 130 4.73 17.52 1.92
C LYS A 130 4.74 16.82 3.26
N THR A 131 5.37 15.66 3.32
CA THR A 131 5.49 14.81 4.49
C THR A 131 5.87 15.69 5.68
N THR A 132 4.88 16.10 6.48
CA THR A 132 5.13 16.90 7.69
C THR A 132 5.71 16.03 8.79
N SER A 133 5.64 14.70 8.63
CA SER A 133 6.42 13.74 9.40
C SER A 133 7.33 12.93 8.48
N TRP A 134 8.63 12.96 8.77
CA TRP A 134 9.63 12.05 8.18
C TRP A 134 9.58 10.66 8.82
N GLU A 135 8.71 10.47 9.80
CA GLU A 135 8.54 9.25 10.57
C GLU A 135 7.07 8.81 10.52
N ILE A 136 6.84 7.57 10.10
CA ILE A 136 5.52 6.96 10.08
C ILE A 136 5.59 5.76 11.04
N PRO A 137 5.08 5.89 12.27
CA PRO A 137 5.13 4.80 13.24
C PRO A 137 4.12 3.71 12.86
N TYR A 138 4.58 2.46 12.91
CA TYR A 138 3.75 1.27 12.80
C TYR A 138 3.94 0.45 14.07
N ASP A 139 2.92 0.41 14.91
CA ASP A 139 2.97 -0.33 16.17
C ASP A 139 2.59 -1.80 15.96
N GLU A 140 3.03 -2.70 16.84
CA GLU A 140 2.65 -4.12 16.83
C GLU A 140 2.93 -4.88 15.51
N ILE A 141 3.93 -4.45 14.74
CA ILE A 141 4.42 -5.14 13.54
C ILE A 141 5.91 -5.46 13.68
N GLU A 142 6.23 -6.75 13.63
CA GLU A 142 7.58 -7.24 13.43
C GLU A 142 7.81 -7.53 11.94
N LEU A 143 8.69 -6.76 11.31
CA LEU A 143 9.14 -7.03 9.95
C LEU A 143 10.18 -8.16 9.97
N SER A 144 10.13 -9.10 9.04
CA SER A 144 11.08 -10.22 8.95
C SER A 144 11.53 -10.47 7.50
N GLY A 145 12.61 -11.22 7.33
CA GLY A 145 13.16 -11.56 6.01
C GLY A 145 13.85 -10.39 5.30
N ALA A 146 14.13 -10.60 4.01
CA ALA A 146 14.78 -9.62 3.14
C ALA A 146 13.77 -8.65 2.53
N VAL A 147 14.13 -7.35 2.50
CA VAL A 147 13.29 -6.30 1.91
C VAL A 147 13.27 -6.42 0.39
N GLN A 148 12.07 -6.54 -0.21
CA GLN A 148 11.90 -6.63 -1.64
C GLN A 148 11.49 -5.28 -2.22
N VAL A 149 12.22 -4.80 -3.22
CA VAL A 149 11.89 -3.57 -3.95
C VAL A 149 11.22 -3.95 -5.27
N VAL A 150 9.97 -3.54 -5.47
CA VAL A 150 9.17 -3.85 -6.66
C VAL A 150 8.72 -2.58 -7.36
N ASP A 151 8.37 -2.71 -8.64
CA ASP A 151 7.73 -1.62 -9.40
C ASP A 151 6.32 -1.36 -8.87
N GLY A 152 5.91 -0.09 -8.84
CA GLY A 152 4.56 0.31 -8.49
C GLY A 152 3.63 0.36 -9.71
N ALA A 153 2.32 0.45 -9.46
CA ALA A 153 1.32 0.52 -10.52
C ALA A 153 1.46 1.77 -11.41
N ILE A 154 2.04 2.84 -10.86
CA ILE A 154 2.34 4.06 -11.59
C ILE A 154 3.76 3.94 -12.18
N PRO A 155 3.96 4.25 -13.48
CA PRO A 155 5.29 4.22 -14.08
C PRO A 155 6.32 5.00 -13.26
N ASN A 156 7.51 4.44 -13.13
CA ASN A 156 8.63 5.02 -12.36
C ASN A 156 8.38 5.15 -10.85
N THR A 157 7.38 4.48 -10.28
CA THR A 157 7.23 4.36 -8.82
C THR A 157 7.76 3.02 -8.33
N LYS A 158 8.18 2.96 -7.06
CA LYS A 158 8.71 1.77 -6.41
C LYS A 158 7.94 1.55 -5.11
N ASN A 159 7.70 0.30 -4.79
CA ASN A 159 7.08 -0.13 -3.54
C ASN A 159 8.02 -1.10 -2.82
N LEU A 160 7.79 -1.24 -1.51
CA LEU A 160 8.56 -2.11 -0.64
C LEU A 160 7.67 -3.23 -0.16
N ILE A 161 8.09 -4.47 -0.31
CA ILE A 161 7.39 -5.64 0.20
C ILE A 161 8.21 -6.24 1.34
N PHE A 162 7.51 -6.55 2.44
CA PHE A 162 8.07 -7.15 3.65
C PHE A 162 7.26 -8.36 4.06
N ILE A 163 7.92 -9.34 4.70
CA ILE A 163 7.22 -10.31 5.53
C ILE A 163 6.96 -9.64 6.87
N TYR A 164 5.77 -9.83 7.42
CA TYR A 164 5.41 -9.28 8.71
C TYR A 164 4.81 -10.33 9.64
N ARG A 165 4.97 -10.09 10.94
CA ARG A 165 4.32 -10.81 12.04
C ARG A 165 3.77 -9.78 13.01
N GLY A 166 2.56 -9.96 13.51
CA GLY A 166 2.01 -9.04 14.49
C GLY A 166 0.50 -8.98 14.52
N ASN A 167 -0.02 -8.10 15.34
CA ASN A 167 -1.45 -8.00 15.60
C ASN A 167 -2.08 -6.73 14.99
N HIS A 168 -1.26 -5.81 14.49
CA HIS A 168 -1.71 -4.53 13.95
C HIS A 168 -2.73 -4.65 12.80
N MET A 169 -2.69 -5.75 12.05
CA MET A 169 -3.56 -5.97 10.89
C MET A 169 -4.74 -6.91 11.19
N LYS A 170 -5.16 -7.01 12.46
CA LYS A 170 -6.29 -7.81 12.90
C LYS A 170 -7.62 -7.14 12.54
N GLU A 171 -8.49 -7.87 11.85
CA GLU A 171 -9.93 -7.58 11.85
C GLU A 171 -10.51 -8.04 13.18
N GLU A 172 -11.49 -7.31 13.72
CA GLU A 172 -12.13 -7.48 15.05
C GLU A 172 -12.83 -8.84 15.33
N LYS A 173 -12.34 -9.95 14.77
CA LYS A 173 -12.77 -11.30 15.14
C LYS A 173 -11.92 -11.84 16.28
N ASN A 174 -12.62 -12.40 17.26
CA ASN A 174 -12.20 -12.88 18.59
C ASN A 174 -11.08 -13.95 18.67
N ASN A 175 -10.20 -14.11 17.67
CA ASN A 175 -9.06 -15.02 17.78
C ASN A 175 -7.81 -14.28 18.27
N ASN A 176 -7.15 -14.80 19.30
CA ASN A 176 -5.87 -14.31 19.83
C ASN A 176 -4.66 -14.78 19.00
N ASP A 177 -4.87 -15.13 17.73
CA ASP A 177 -3.81 -15.65 16.89
C ASP A 177 -3.02 -14.50 16.28
N ASN A 178 -1.70 -14.54 16.42
CA ASN A 178 -0.80 -13.61 15.73
C ASN A 178 -1.04 -13.70 14.23
N VAL A 179 -1.21 -12.54 13.57
CA VAL A 179 -1.37 -12.47 12.13
C VAL A 179 0.01 -12.35 11.50
N ASN A 180 0.34 -13.26 10.61
CA ASN A 180 1.57 -13.18 9.81
C ASN A 180 1.22 -13.15 8.34
N GLY A 181 2.09 -12.57 7.52
CA GLY A 181 1.85 -12.50 6.09
C GLY A 181 2.87 -11.65 5.37
N VAL A 182 2.46 -11.14 4.22
CA VAL A 182 3.24 -10.24 3.38
C VAL A 182 2.53 -8.90 3.32
N LEU A 183 3.26 -7.80 3.48
CA LEU A 183 2.70 -6.45 3.34
C LEU A 183 3.48 -5.64 2.32
N LEU A 184 2.79 -4.73 1.66
CA LEU A 184 3.35 -3.74 0.76
C LEU A 184 3.25 -2.34 1.38
N ILE A 185 4.37 -1.63 1.39
CA ILE A 185 4.45 -0.21 1.70
C ILE A 185 4.70 0.55 0.39
N VAL A 186 3.84 1.53 0.12
CA VAL A 186 3.97 2.38 -1.07
C VAL A 186 5.16 3.32 -0.87
N GLY A 187 6.16 3.24 -1.77
CA GLY A 187 7.45 3.89 -1.51
C GLY A 187 7.43 5.42 -1.52
N ASN A 188 6.41 6.04 -2.12
CA ASN A 188 6.29 7.51 -2.17
C ASN A 188 5.56 8.12 -0.97
N SER A 189 4.69 7.37 -0.30
CA SER A 189 3.84 7.86 0.79
C SER A 189 4.14 7.18 2.12
N GLY A 190 4.86 6.04 2.09
CA GLY A 190 5.11 5.22 3.27
C GLY A 190 3.85 4.57 3.84
N LYS A 191 2.67 4.71 3.21
CA LYS A 191 1.40 4.08 3.61
C LYS A 191 1.36 2.62 3.18
N VAL A 192 0.64 1.78 3.92
CA VAL A 192 0.38 0.38 3.55
C VAL A 192 -0.55 0.34 2.32
N GLY A 193 -0.09 -0.31 1.25
CA GLY A 193 -0.87 -0.49 0.03
C GLY A 193 -1.80 -1.70 0.09
N TRP A 194 -1.26 -2.83 0.54
CA TRP A 194 -2.02 -4.05 0.80
C TRP A 194 -1.26 -4.93 1.79
N TYR A 195 -1.96 -5.90 2.38
CA TYR A 195 -1.35 -6.95 3.18
C TYR A 195 -2.11 -8.28 2.99
N THR A 196 -1.41 -9.39 3.14
CA THR A 196 -1.98 -10.73 3.16
C THR A 196 -1.99 -11.28 4.58
N ARG A 197 -2.88 -12.23 4.84
CA ARG A 197 -2.92 -12.99 6.09
C ARG A 197 -2.71 -14.45 5.76
N GLU A 198 -1.62 -15.00 6.27
CA GLU A 198 -1.23 -16.38 6.08
C GLU A 198 -1.41 -17.14 7.40
N THR A 199 -1.95 -18.36 7.33
CA THR A 199 -2.00 -19.22 8.52
C THR A 199 -0.64 -19.79 8.86
N ARG A 200 0.21 -19.97 7.83
CA ARG A 200 1.59 -20.44 7.95
C ARG A 200 2.54 -19.27 7.90
N ILE A 201 3.57 -19.31 8.73
CA ILE A 201 4.51 -18.20 8.89
C ILE A 201 5.42 -18.13 7.66
N PRO A 202 5.37 -17.06 6.85
CA PRO A 202 6.34 -16.85 5.80
C PRO A 202 7.73 -16.61 6.41
N THR A 203 8.76 -17.14 5.77
CA THR A 203 10.16 -17.02 6.21
C THR A 203 11.04 -16.38 5.15
N GLU A 204 10.77 -16.65 3.88
CA GLU A 204 11.53 -16.10 2.75
C GLU A 204 10.59 -15.63 1.63
N ILE A 205 11.03 -14.58 0.93
CA ILE A 205 10.33 -13.99 -0.20
C ILE A 205 11.34 -13.49 -1.23
N ASN A 206 11.03 -13.66 -2.52
CA ASN A 206 11.80 -13.08 -3.62
C ASN A 206 10.87 -12.67 -4.76
N CYS A 207 10.88 -11.38 -5.12
CA CYS A 207 10.00 -10.79 -6.14
C CYS A 207 10.68 -10.56 -7.49
N HIS A 208 11.85 -11.18 -7.72
CA HIS A 208 12.64 -10.98 -8.94
C HIS A 208 12.91 -12.29 -9.70
N LEU A 209 12.37 -13.42 -9.25
CA LEU A 209 12.65 -14.73 -9.83
C LEU A 209 11.92 -14.98 -11.15
N ILE A 210 10.61 -14.97 -11.12
CA ILE A 210 9.75 -15.57 -12.15
C ILE A 210 8.62 -14.62 -12.51
N ASP A 211 8.19 -14.66 -13.76
CA ASP A 211 6.97 -14.00 -14.26
C ASP A 211 5.96 -15.13 -14.52
N VAL A 212 4.99 -15.25 -13.62
CA VAL A 212 4.06 -16.39 -13.52
C VAL A 212 2.94 -16.27 -14.55
N ASN A 213 2.47 -15.05 -14.81
CA ASN A 213 1.33 -14.77 -15.69
C ASN A 213 1.74 -14.25 -17.09
N ARG A 214 3.05 -14.03 -17.33
CA ARG A 214 3.64 -13.49 -18.56
C ARG A 214 3.26 -12.05 -18.87
N ASP A 215 3.02 -11.24 -17.84
CA ASP A 215 2.75 -9.82 -18.00
C ASP A 215 4.02 -8.96 -18.14
N LYS A 216 5.20 -9.62 -18.18
CA LYS A 216 6.54 -9.04 -18.24
C LYS A 216 6.99 -8.38 -16.93
N GLN A 217 6.24 -8.56 -15.85
CA GLN A 217 6.62 -8.17 -14.50
C GLN A 217 6.97 -9.43 -13.71
N LYS A 218 7.94 -9.30 -12.81
CA LYS A 218 8.34 -10.42 -11.95
C LYS A 218 7.39 -10.48 -10.76
N ASP A 219 6.96 -11.70 -10.43
CA ASP A 219 6.10 -12.00 -9.30
C ASP A 219 6.91 -12.45 -8.08
N CYS A 220 6.26 -12.41 -6.91
CA CYS A 220 6.85 -12.83 -5.64
C CYS A 220 6.64 -14.31 -5.41
N ILE A 221 7.73 -15.05 -5.18
CA ILE A 221 7.68 -16.39 -4.58
C ILE A 221 7.87 -16.25 -3.08
N VAL A 222 6.93 -16.82 -2.33
CA VAL A 222 6.89 -16.81 -0.86
C VAL A 222 7.04 -18.23 -0.37
N SER A 223 7.99 -18.49 0.53
CA SER A 223 8.09 -19.75 1.26
C SER A 223 8.01 -19.55 2.77
N GLY A 224 7.66 -20.62 3.49
CA GLY A 224 7.48 -20.55 4.94
C GLY A 224 7.35 -21.89 5.64
N SER A 225 6.87 -21.82 6.87
CA SER A 225 6.64 -23.00 7.72
C SER A 225 5.64 -23.96 7.11
N GLU A 226 5.71 -25.23 7.51
CA GLU A 226 4.75 -26.29 7.13
C GLU A 226 4.56 -26.44 5.61
N GLY A 227 5.64 -26.31 4.84
CA GLY A 227 5.59 -26.46 3.39
C GLY A 227 4.83 -25.33 2.68
N LEU A 228 4.68 -24.15 3.30
CA LEU A 228 4.18 -22.97 2.58
C LEU A 228 5.11 -22.66 1.39
N LEU A 229 4.54 -22.71 0.20
CA LEU A 229 5.15 -22.19 -1.02
C LEU A 229 4.04 -21.68 -1.94
N ALA A 230 4.16 -20.42 -2.33
CA ALA A 230 3.12 -19.72 -3.08
C ALA A 230 3.72 -18.68 -4.03
N ALA A 231 2.98 -18.36 -5.09
CA ALA A 231 3.27 -17.24 -5.97
C ALA A 231 2.24 -16.11 -5.73
N LEU A 232 2.75 -14.88 -5.60
CA LEU A 232 1.98 -13.69 -5.25
C LEU A 232 2.28 -12.55 -6.22
N ASN A 233 1.24 -11.88 -6.68
CA ASN A 233 1.33 -10.66 -7.48
C ASN A 233 1.79 -9.48 -6.59
N PRO A 234 2.93 -8.83 -6.90
CA PRO A 234 3.51 -7.77 -6.07
C PRO A 234 2.68 -6.48 -6.05
N LEU A 235 1.84 -6.24 -7.07
CA LEU A 235 1.04 -5.01 -7.15
C LEU A 235 -0.25 -5.11 -6.35
N SER A 236 -0.91 -6.27 -6.39
CA SER A 236 -2.24 -6.47 -5.81
C SER A 236 -2.24 -7.25 -4.49
N GLY A 237 -1.17 -7.97 -4.17
CA GLY A 237 -1.13 -8.88 -3.02
C GLY A 237 -1.96 -10.15 -3.20
N THR A 238 -2.41 -10.44 -4.43
CA THR A 238 -3.22 -11.62 -4.72
C THR A 238 -2.32 -12.81 -5.06
N TYR A 239 -2.68 -13.99 -4.55
CA TYR A 239 -1.95 -15.22 -4.84
C TYR A 239 -2.42 -15.84 -6.15
N TYR A 240 -1.48 -16.22 -7.02
CA TYR A 240 -1.78 -17.00 -8.22
C TYR A 240 -2.04 -18.46 -7.84
N TRP A 241 -1.19 -19.02 -6.99
CA TRP A 241 -1.27 -20.41 -6.57
C TRP A 241 -0.58 -20.65 -5.23
N TYR A 242 -0.98 -21.75 -4.58
CA TYR A 242 -0.33 -22.35 -3.42
C TYR A 242 -0.06 -23.82 -3.75
N ILE A 243 1.13 -24.32 -3.43
CA ILE A 243 1.45 -25.74 -3.64
C ILE A 243 0.55 -26.66 -2.79
N LEU A 244 0.23 -26.22 -1.56
CA LEU A 244 -0.67 -26.90 -0.64
C LEU A 244 -1.99 -26.12 -0.54
N LYS A 245 -2.83 -26.22 -1.57
CA LYS A 245 -4.21 -25.71 -1.48
C LYS A 245 -5.01 -26.62 -0.55
N GLN A 246 -5.66 -26.05 0.46
CA GLN A 246 -6.57 -26.76 1.37
C GLN A 246 -7.48 -27.70 0.55
N GLY A 247 -7.33 -29.02 0.76
CA GLY A 247 -8.13 -30.06 0.09
C GLY A 247 -7.45 -30.87 -1.04
N LYS A 248 -6.17 -30.66 -1.38
CA LYS A 248 -5.43 -31.54 -2.32
C LYS A 248 -4.27 -32.32 -1.66
N VAL A 249 -4.45 -33.65 -1.59
CA VAL A 249 -3.58 -34.86 -1.58
C VAL A 249 -2.11 -34.83 -1.11
N PHE A 250 -1.37 -33.72 -1.09
CA PHE A 250 0.04 -33.75 -0.64
C PHE A 250 0.18 -33.44 0.86
N SER A 251 -0.57 -34.15 1.69
CA SER A 251 -0.47 -34.13 3.17
C SER A 251 0.91 -34.51 3.71
N ASP A 252 1.79 -35.02 2.84
CA ASP A 252 3.05 -35.61 3.24
C ASP A 252 4.22 -34.60 3.18
N ILE A 253 4.02 -33.37 2.68
CA ILE A 253 5.07 -32.34 2.68
C ILE A 253 5.18 -31.70 4.06
N VAL A 254 6.27 -31.99 4.77
CA VAL A 254 6.52 -31.46 6.11
C VAL A 254 7.25 -30.11 6.04
N ALA A 255 8.26 -30.02 5.16
CA ALA A 255 9.09 -28.83 5.00
C ALA A 255 9.53 -28.70 3.53
N ILE A 256 9.72 -27.46 3.09
CA ILE A 256 10.14 -27.12 1.73
C ILE A 256 11.17 -25.99 1.78
N ASP A 257 12.24 -26.12 1.01
CA ASP A 257 13.24 -25.07 0.85
C ASP A 257 12.77 -24.01 -0.14
N PHE A 258 13.41 -22.83 -0.10
CA PHE A 258 13.18 -21.81 -1.12
C PHE A 258 13.65 -22.32 -2.49
N PRO A 259 12.81 -22.26 -3.55
CA PRO A 259 13.11 -22.90 -4.81
C PRO A 259 14.17 -22.16 -5.63
N ILE A 260 14.83 -22.89 -6.53
CA ILE A 260 15.61 -22.35 -7.65
C ILE A 260 14.78 -22.38 -8.93
N VAL A 261 15.07 -21.46 -9.86
CA VAL A 261 14.44 -21.44 -11.19
C VAL A 261 15.17 -22.42 -12.10
N ILE A 262 14.40 -23.25 -12.81
CA ILE A 262 14.88 -24.18 -13.82
C ILE A 262 14.22 -23.90 -15.17
N LYS A 263 14.67 -24.57 -16.23
CA LYS A 263 14.01 -24.50 -17.55
C LYS A 263 12.57 -25.01 -17.46
N ASP A 264 11.70 -24.47 -18.30
CA ASP A 264 10.34 -24.97 -18.53
C ASP A 264 10.34 -26.47 -18.86
N MET A 265 9.67 -27.26 -18.03
CA MET A 265 9.56 -28.72 -18.06
C MET A 265 8.20 -29.20 -18.55
N ASP A 266 7.12 -28.45 -18.28
CA ASP A 266 5.75 -28.78 -18.73
C ASP A 266 5.37 -28.14 -20.08
N LYS A 267 6.27 -27.32 -20.64
CA LYS A 267 6.16 -26.62 -21.93
C LYS A 267 5.03 -25.61 -21.98
N ASP A 268 4.63 -25.08 -20.84
CA ASP A 268 3.61 -24.05 -20.82
C ASP A 268 4.13 -22.69 -21.33
N LYS A 269 5.47 -22.47 -21.37
CA LYS A 269 6.28 -21.26 -21.65
C LYS A 269 6.62 -20.36 -20.45
N VAL A 270 6.41 -20.81 -19.22
CA VAL A 270 6.93 -20.22 -17.97
C VAL A 270 8.04 -21.14 -17.46
N ASN A 271 9.10 -20.56 -16.91
CA ASN A 271 10.17 -21.35 -16.31
C ASN A 271 9.67 -22.04 -15.04
N ASP A 272 10.12 -23.27 -14.78
CA ASP A 272 9.68 -24.01 -13.61
C ASP A 272 10.57 -23.81 -12.40
N LEU A 273 10.12 -24.33 -11.26
CA LEU A 273 10.78 -24.25 -9.98
C LEU A 273 11.26 -25.62 -9.53
N MET A 274 12.42 -25.67 -8.90
CA MET A 274 12.95 -26.88 -8.27
C MET A 274 13.27 -26.59 -6.81
N THR A 275 12.84 -27.48 -5.93
CA THR A 275 13.07 -27.36 -4.48
C THR A 275 13.37 -28.69 -3.84
N VAL A 276 13.87 -28.65 -2.60
CA VAL A 276 14.06 -29.79 -1.73
C VAL A 276 12.93 -29.81 -0.71
N ALA A 277 12.39 -30.99 -0.45
CA ALA A 277 11.35 -31.19 0.53
C ALA A 277 11.65 -32.36 1.46
N THR A 278 11.11 -32.27 2.67
CA THR A 278 10.96 -33.40 3.59
C THR A 278 9.59 -34.03 3.37
N MET A 279 9.58 -35.31 3.00
CA MET A 279 8.36 -36.08 2.75
C MET A 279 8.09 -37.05 3.90
N TYR A 280 6.89 -37.02 4.49
CA TYR A 280 6.43 -38.01 5.45
C TYR A 280 6.35 -39.40 4.79
N PRO A 281 6.72 -40.51 5.48
CA PRO A 281 7.16 -40.62 6.87
C PRO A 281 8.67 -40.41 7.08
N SER A 282 9.42 -40.01 6.06
CA SER A 282 10.85 -39.81 6.19
C SER A 282 11.17 -38.52 6.95
N ALA A 283 12.15 -38.58 7.86
CA ALA A 283 12.74 -37.39 8.46
C ALA A 283 13.84 -36.77 7.57
N ASN A 284 14.18 -37.40 6.44
CA ASN A 284 15.25 -36.95 5.57
C ASN A 284 14.79 -35.80 4.67
N HIS A 285 15.61 -34.76 4.56
CA HIS A 285 15.39 -33.61 3.68
C HIS A 285 16.09 -33.84 2.34
N ASN A 286 15.65 -34.87 1.62
CA ASN A 286 16.36 -35.41 0.47
C ASN A 286 15.47 -35.69 -0.76
N SER A 287 14.26 -35.14 -0.78
CA SER A 287 13.34 -35.32 -1.90
C SER A 287 13.32 -34.07 -2.77
N LEU A 288 13.63 -34.24 -4.05
CA LEU A 288 13.62 -33.18 -5.04
C LEU A 288 12.21 -33.07 -5.64
N LEU A 289 11.64 -31.87 -5.61
CA LEU A 289 10.35 -31.55 -6.21
C LEU A 289 10.55 -30.59 -7.37
N ILE A 290 9.80 -30.82 -8.44
CA ILE A 290 9.70 -29.91 -9.57
C ILE A 290 8.28 -29.38 -9.57
N ILE A 291 8.14 -28.06 -9.67
CA ILE A 291 6.88 -27.35 -9.51
C ILE A 291 6.71 -26.45 -10.72
N SER A 292 5.55 -26.56 -11.37
CA SER A 292 5.15 -25.71 -12.48
C SER A 292 5.15 -24.25 -12.03
N GLY A 293 5.93 -23.41 -12.70
CA GLY A 293 6.05 -22.00 -12.35
C GLY A 293 4.75 -21.23 -12.50
N ALA A 294 3.96 -21.56 -13.52
CA ALA A 294 2.68 -20.90 -13.81
C ALA A 294 1.55 -21.35 -12.87
N THR A 295 1.52 -22.64 -12.50
CA THR A 295 0.35 -23.24 -11.83
C THR A 295 0.58 -23.68 -10.39
N GLY A 296 1.84 -23.81 -9.95
CA GLY A 296 2.18 -24.35 -8.64
C GLY A 296 1.96 -25.85 -8.49
N ASN A 297 1.57 -26.56 -9.56
CA ASN A 297 1.40 -28.01 -9.53
C ASN A 297 2.75 -28.72 -9.55
N ILE A 298 2.86 -29.82 -8.81
CA ILE A 298 4.05 -30.68 -8.86
C ILE A 298 4.09 -31.40 -10.22
N ILE A 299 5.23 -31.32 -10.90
CA ILE A 299 5.49 -31.99 -12.17
C ILE A 299 6.17 -33.32 -11.89
N GLY A 300 5.47 -34.41 -12.19
CA GLY A 300 5.95 -35.78 -11.94
C GLY A 300 5.90 -36.18 -10.47
N ASP A 301 6.59 -37.28 -10.15
CA ASP A 301 6.67 -37.79 -8.78
C ASP A 301 7.90 -37.21 -8.04
N PRO A 302 7.83 -37.01 -6.71
CA PRO A 302 8.98 -36.62 -5.90
C PRO A 302 10.18 -37.54 -6.11
N MET A 303 11.34 -36.95 -6.41
CA MET A 303 12.58 -37.71 -6.63
C MET A 303 13.40 -37.77 -5.33
N THR A 304 13.25 -38.86 -4.58
CA THR A 304 14.08 -39.11 -3.39
C THR A 304 15.48 -39.55 -3.77
N VAL A 305 16.51 -38.90 -3.20
CA VAL A 305 17.90 -39.32 -3.37
C VAL A 305 18.32 -40.15 -2.16
N HIS A 306 18.21 -41.48 -2.27
CA HIS A 306 18.43 -42.41 -1.16
C HIS A 306 19.82 -42.33 -0.51
N ASP A 307 20.86 -41.94 -1.27
CA ASP A 307 22.23 -41.83 -0.75
C ASP A 307 22.48 -40.57 0.11
N CYS A 308 21.50 -39.67 0.21
CA CYS A 308 21.61 -38.39 0.89
C CYS A 308 20.56 -38.30 2.01
N LEU A 309 20.96 -37.82 3.18
CA LEU A 309 20.04 -37.50 4.28
C LEU A 309 19.52 -36.06 4.17
N LEU A 310 20.40 -35.15 3.74
CA LEU A 310 20.07 -33.75 3.51
C LEU A 310 20.63 -33.31 2.17
N ILE A 311 19.80 -32.59 1.40
CA ILE A 311 20.17 -31.97 0.14
C ILE A 311 20.06 -30.46 0.28
N LYS A 312 21.02 -29.73 -0.28
CA LYS A 312 20.92 -28.29 -0.49
C LYS A 312 21.17 -27.95 -1.95
N LEU A 313 20.21 -27.30 -2.60
CA LEU A 313 20.37 -26.86 -3.98
C LEU A 313 21.35 -25.69 -4.06
N LEU A 314 22.18 -25.69 -5.10
CA LEU A 314 23.12 -24.63 -5.42
C LEU A 314 22.67 -23.95 -6.71
N MET A 315 22.72 -22.61 -6.73
CA MET A 315 22.36 -21.82 -7.90
C MET A 315 23.55 -21.79 -8.87
N GLU A 316 23.43 -22.49 -9.99
CA GLU A 316 24.43 -22.53 -11.06
C GLU A 316 23.75 -22.53 -12.43
N SER A 317 24.34 -21.91 -13.45
CA SER A 317 23.62 -21.46 -14.65
C SER A 317 23.24 -22.56 -15.64
N ASP A 318 24.03 -23.63 -15.77
CA ASP A 318 23.86 -24.63 -16.83
C ASP A 318 23.48 -26.03 -16.33
N SER A 319 23.53 -26.25 -15.02
CA SER A 319 23.23 -27.55 -14.42
C SER A 319 22.68 -27.43 -13.02
N ILE A 320 21.86 -28.41 -12.64
CA ILE A 320 21.32 -28.49 -11.30
C ILE A 320 22.39 -29.12 -10.40
N THR A 321 23.13 -28.27 -9.68
CA THR A 321 24.15 -28.70 -8.73
C THR A 321 23.54 -28.73 -7.33
N TYR A 322 23.83 -29.77 -6.56
CA TYR A 322 23.34 -29.91 -5.20
C TYR A 322 24.41 -30.49 -4.27
N LEU A 323 24.38 -30.03 -3.02
CA LEU A 323 25.18 -30.59 -1.94
C LEU A 323 24.41 -31.75 -1.33
N CYS A 324 24.99 -32.94 -1.37
CA CYS A 324 24.50 -34.14 -0.72
C CYS A 324 25.25 -34.34 0.59
N LYS A 325 24.52 -34.37 1.70
CA LYS A 325 25.07 -34.69 3.02
C LYS A 325 24.56 -36.04 3.50
N ASN A 326 25.49 -36.91 3.87
CA ASN A 326 25.21 -38.20 4.47
C ASN A 326 26.10 -38.37 5.72
N GLY A 327 25.50 -38.13 6.89
CA GLY A 327 26.22 -38.06 8.16
C GLY A 327 27.25 -36.93 8.18
N THR A 328 28.52 -37.29 8.33
CA THR A 328 29.66 -36.35 8.31
C THR A 328 30.23 -36.11 6.93
N SER A 329 29.82 -36.89 5.93
CA SER A 329 30.29 -36.76 4.55
C SER A 329 29.45 -35.74 3.78
N GLU A 330 30.13 -34.87 3.03
CA GLU A 330 29.52 -33.87 2.17
C GLU A 330 30.12 -34.04 0.76
N ALA A 331 29.24 -34.15 -0.24
CA ALA A 331 29.63 -34.32 -1.63
C ALA A 331 28.79 -33.41 -2.53
N VAL A 332 29.45 -32.72 -3.46
CA VAL A 332 28.76 -31.96 -4.51
C VAL A 332 28.40 -32.92 -5.64
N ARG A 333 27.12 -32.95 -6.00
CA ARG A 333 26.57 -33.77 -7.09
C ARG A 333 25.87 -32.86 -8.10
N GLN A 334 25.71 -33.35 -9.33
CA GLN A 334 25.14 -32.59 -10.44
C GLN A 334 24.11 -33.46 -11.17
N ILE A 335 22.98 -32.88 -11.52
CA ILE A 335 21.93 -33.50 -12.33
C ILE A 335 21.80 -32.71 -13.62
N THR A 336 21.85 -33.42 -14.74
CA THR A 336 21.62 -32.83 -16.06
C THR A 336 20.13 -32.84 -16.40
N TYR A 337 19.66 -31.85 -17.16
CA TYR A 337 18.27 -31.77 -17.60
C TYR A 337 17.78 -33.05 -18.31
N PRO A 338 18.54 -33.69 -19.23
CA PRO A 338 18.09 -34.94 -19.85
C PRO A 338 17.87 -36.08 -18.85
N ALA A 339 18.70 -36.16 -17.80
CA ALA A 339 18.51 -37.15 -16.73
C ALA A 339 17.25 -36.86 -15.91
N LEU A 340 16.96 -35.58 -15.66
CA LEU A 340 15.72 -35.12 -15.03
C LEU A 340 14.49 -35.54 -15.83
N TYR A 341 14.49 -35.29 -17.15
CA TYR A 341 13.41 -35.65 -18.07
C TYR A 341 13.16 -37.16 -18.13
N ARG A 342 14.22 -37.99 -18.17
CA ARG A 342 14.06 -39.45 -18.18
C ARG A 342 13.41 -39.97 -16.90
N LYS A 343 13.80 -39.41 -15.76
CA LYS A 343 13.24 -39.76 -14.45
C LYS A 343 11.79 -39.32 -14.31
N LEU A 344 11.45 -38.12 -14.77
CA LEU A 344 10.08 -37.61 -14.80
C LEU A 344 9.13 -38.47 -15.64
N LEU A 345 9.61 -38.95 -16.79
CA LEU A 345 8.84 -39.79 -17.71
C LEU A 345 8.80 -41.28 -17.28
N LYS A 346 9.36 -41.64 -16.13
CA LYS A 346 9.50 -43.04 -15.65
C LYS A 346 10.16 -43.99 -16.67
N LEU A 347 10.99 -43.46 -17.58
CA LEU A 347 11.67 -44.24 -18.62
C LEU A 347 12.76 -45.16 -18.06
N ASP A 348 13.15 -44.99 -16.80
CA ASP A 348 14.20 -45.77 -16.13
C ASP A 348 13.70 -47.07 -15.47
N GLN A 349 12.46 -47.53 -15.73
CA GLN A 349 11.97 -48.80 -15.18
C GLN A 349 12.67 -50.08 -15.73
N SER A 350 13.74 -49.96 -16.55
CA SER A 350 14.38 -51.15 -17.13
C SER A 350 15.88 -51.07 -17.42
N ILE A 351 16.70 -50.40 -16.59
CA ILE A 351 18.16 -50.59 -16.69
C ILE A 351 18.76 -50.84 -15.31
N ASN A 352 19.03 -52.13 -15.07
CA ASN A 352 19.87 -52.64 -14.00
C ASN A 352 21.16 -51.83 -13.88
N HIS A 353 21.56 -51.60 -12.62
CA HIS A 353 22.89 -51.18 -12.17
C HIS A 353 24.01 -51.30 -13.23
N SER A 354 24.57 -50.15 -13.63
CA SER A 354 26.02 -49.90 -13.74
C SER A 354 26.31 -48.83 -14.81
N VAL A 355 26.30 -47.56 -14.43
CA VAL A 355 27.22 -46.59 -15.03
C VAL A 355 27.72 -45.68 -13.91
N PRO A 356 29.03 -45.62 -13.64
CA PRO A 356 29.56 -44.75 -12.60
C PRO A 356 29.36 -43.30 -13.04
N ILE A 357 28.49 -42.60 -12.31
CA ILE A 357 28.36 -41.14 -12.40
C ILE A 357 29.73 -40.58 -12.04
N SER A 358 30.33 -39.81 -12.94
CA SER A 358 31.63 -39.18 -12.75
C SER A 358 31.62 -38.35 -11.48
N SER A 359 32.21 -38.89 -10.42
CA SER A 359 32.45 -38.17 -9.18
C SER A 359 33.53 -37.13 -9.43
N VAL A 360 33.13 -35.91 -9.78
CA VAL A 360 34.06 -34.78 -9.73
C VAL A 360 34.24 -34.44 -8.26
N SER A 361 35.25 -35.06 -7.63
CA SER A 361 35.76 -34.66 -6.33
C SER A 361 36.46 -33.30 -6.44
N LYS A 362 35.68 -32.24 -6.67
CA LYS A 362 36.14 -30.90 -6.28
C LYS A 362 35.87 -30.78 -4.79
N ARG A 363 36.92 -30.95 -3.97
CA ARG A 363 36.97 -30.38 -2.62
C ARG A 363 36.91 -28.87 -2.79
N VAL A 364 35.71 -28.31 -2.93
CA VAL A 364 35.53 -26.89 -2.76
C VAL A 364 35.42 -26.70 -1.25
N ASN A 365 36.46 -26.16 -0.63
CA ASN A 365 36.38 -25.58 0.71
C ASN A 365 35.45 -24.37 0.63
N ILE A 366 34.15 -24.61 0.52
CA ILE A 366 33.16 -23.60 0.83
C ILE A 366 33.00 -23.69 2.34
N SER A 367 33.81 -22.91 3.05
CA SER A 367 33.56 -22.58 4.45
C SER A 367 32.25 -21.80 4.52
N LEU A 368 31.11 -22.50 4.45
CA LEU A 368 29.77 -22.02 4.79
C LEU A 368 29.58 -22.01 6.32
N LYS A 369 30.65 -21.69 7.04
CA LYS A 369 30.58 -21.03 8.34
C LYS A 369 31.07 -19.60 8.08
N LYS A 370 30.17 -18.69 7.69
CA LYS A 370 30.31 -17.30 8.15
C LYS A 370 30.03 -17.39 9.64
N SER A 371 31.02 -17.83 10.42
CA SER A 371 30.93 -17.75 11.87
C SER A 371 30.81 -16.26 12.16
N MET A 372 29.70 -15.88 12.78
CA MET A 372 29.54 -14.59 13.42
C MET A 372 30.53 -14.53 14.58
N SER A 373 31.80 -14.30 14.26
CA SER A 373 32.84 -14.19 15.26
C SER A 373 33.94 -13.28 14.74
N ILE A 374 33.95 -12.06 15.29
CA ILE A 374 35.16 -11.31 15.62
C ILE A 374 35.96 -10.81 14.41
N ALA A 375 35.37 -9.88 13.68
CA ALA A 375 36.09 -8.80 13.00
C ALA A 375 35.08 -7.68 12.77
N ASN A 376 35.49 -6.42 12.89
CA ASN A 376 34.67 -5.27 12.51
C ASN A 376 34.30 -5.42 11.02
N ASN A 377 33.15 -6.02 10.75
CA ASN A 377 32.65 -6.26 9.41
C ASN A 377 31.96 -4.97 8.97
N TRP A 378 32.76 -4.02 8.50
CA TRP A 378 32.24 -2.89 7.77
C TRP A 378 32.03 -3.33 6.31
N GLU A 379 30.78 -3.35 5.86
CA GLU A 379 30.41 -3.68 4.49
C GLU A 379 29.98 -2.38 3.78
N ILE A 380 30.46 -2.18 2.55
CA ILE A 380 30.14 -1.00 1.74
C ILE A 380 29.12 -1.38 0.66
N TYR A 381 28.03 -0.63 0.59
CA TYR A 381 26.98 -0.77 -0.40
C TYR A 381 26.93 0.50 -1.26
N ALA A 382 26.95 0.35 -2.59
CA ALA A 382 26.94 1.48 -3.52
C ALA A 382 25.66 1.53 -4.35
N ASN A 383 25.13 2.74 -4.56
CA ASN A 383 23.97 3.01 -5.41
C ASN A 383 24.15 4.39 -6.09
N GLY A 384 24.71 4.39 -7.30
CA GLY A 384 25.08 5.62 -8.00
C GLY A 384 26.11 6.44 -7.20
N PRO A 385 25.88 7.74 -6.95
CA PRO A 385 26.80 8.57 -6.17
C PRO A 385 26.74 8.29 -4.65
N GLY A 386 25.76 7.55 -4.16
CA GLY A 386 25.63 7.21 -2.73
C GLY A 386 26.37 5.93 -2.37
N LYS A 387 27.12 5.96 -1.26
CA LYS A 387 27.76 4.78 -0.64
C LYS A 387 27.33 4.69 0.82
N LEU A 388 26.70 3.59 1.21
CA LEU A 388 26.35 3.28 2.59
C LEU A 388 27.40 2.33 3.18
N ILE A 389 28.01 2.73 4.28
CA ILE A 389 28.90 1.90 5.08
C ILE A 389 28.08 1.39 6.27
N VAL A 390 28.02 0.07 6.41
CA VAL A 390 27.34 -0.62 7.50
C VAL A 390 28.39 -1.32 8.36
N GLU A 391 28.59 -0.87 9.59
CA GLU A 391 29.50 -1.47 10.55
C GLU A 391 28.70 -2.08 11.70
N ASN A 392 28.62 -3.41 11.72
CA ASN A 392 28.05 -4.16 12.84
C ASN A 392 29.18 -4.67 13.73
N SER A 393 29.04 -4.49 15.04
CA SER A 393 30.01 -4.91 16.06
C SER A 393 29.31 -5.58 17.24
N GLY A 394 30.02 -6.42 17.99
CA GLY A 394 29.50 -7.15 19.16
C GLY A 394 28.55 -8.32 18.84
N ASP A 395 27.98 -8.92 19.88
CA ASP A 395 27.11 -10.10 19.80
C ASP A 395 25.68 -9.74 20.25
N CYS A 396 24.70 -9.87 19.37
CA CYS A 396 23.31 -9.62 19.71
C CYS A 396 22.69 -10.76 20.53
N PRO A 397 21.74 -10.48 21.43
CA PRO A 397 21.11 -9.17 21.67
C PRO A 397 21.83 -8.28 22.70
N ASN A 398 22.84 -8.79 23.41
CA ASN A 398 23.31 -8.16 24.65
C ASN A 398 24.44 -7.13 24.47
N SER A 399 25.28 -7.25 23.44
CA SER A 399 26.48 -6.41 23.29
C SER A 399 26.67 -5.84 21.88
N CYS A 400 25.68 -5.98 21.01
CA CYS A 400 25.81 -5.51 19.63
C CYS A 400 25.62 -4.02 19.49
N ARG A 401 26.31 -3.43 18.51
CA ARG A 401 26.24 -2.01 18.15
C ARG A 401 26.38 -1.86 16.65
N VAL A 402 25.58 -0.97 16.10
CA VAL A 402 25.61 -0.60 14.68
C VAL A 402 26.14 0.83 14.51
N ASN A 403 26.96 1.04 13.49
CA ASN A 403 27.33 2.35 12.97
C ASN A 403 27.06 2.40 11.45
N LEU A 404 26.25 3.35 11.02
CA LEU A 404 25.88 3.57 9.64
C LEU A 404 26.41 4.92 9.16
N LYS A 405 27.09 4.93 8.01
CA LYS A 405 27.55 6.17 7.37
C LYS A 405 27.11 6.21 5.92
N LEU A 406 26.34 7.22 5.54
CA LEU A 406 25.97 7.49 4.16
C LEU A 406 26.89 8.56 3.58
N LEU A 407 27.75 8.15 2.65
CA LEU A 407 28.62 9.01 1.88
C LEU A 407 27.96 9.38 0.56
N LEU A 408 28.08 10.64 0.16
CA LEU A 408 27.66 11.11 -1.15
C LEU A 408 28.88 11.61 -1.92
N GLU A 409 29.13 11.01 -3.07
CA GLU A 409 30.20 11.39 -3.99
C GLU A 409 29.67 12.41 -4.99
N LYS A 410 30.14 13.66 -4.90
CA LYS A 410 29.85 14.74 -5.86
C LYS A 410 31.17 15.28 -6.38
N ASN A 411 31.37 15.30 -7.70
CA ASN A 411 32.57 15.87 -8.33
C ASN A 411 33.91 15.33 -7.76
N GLY A 412 33.96 14.03 -7.43
CA GLY A 412 35.17 13.38 -6.90
C GLY A 412 35.48 13.68 -5.42
N THR A 413 34.64 14.47 -4.73
CA THR A 413 34.71 14.64 -3.27
C THR A 413 33.64 13.78 -2.58
N THR A 414 34.07 13.00 -1.60
CA THR A 414 33.18 12.17 -0.77
C THR A 414 32.84 12.92 0.51
N ASN A 415 31.60 13.39 0.63
CA ASN A 415 31.11 14.03 1.84
C ASN A 415 30.24 13.04 2.63
N VAL A 416 30.44 12.96 3.96
CA VAL A 416 29.52 12.25 4.85
C VAL A 416 28.22 13.06 4.89
N SER A 417 27.14 12.48 4.35
CA SER A 417 25.83 13.13 4.31
C SER A 417 24.98 12.81 5.53
N TRP A 418 25.16 11.62 6.12
CA TRP A 418 24.40 11.15 7.28
C TRP A 418 25.18 10.08 8.04
N GLU A 419 25.08 10.09 9.37
CA GLU A 419 25.68 9.12 10.27
C GLU A 419 24.68 8.74 11.36
N TYR A 420 24.62 7.47 11.72
CA TYR A 420 23.74 6.95 12.76
C TYR A 420 24.42 5.83 13.53
N SER A 421 24.27 5.83 14.86
CA SER A 421 24.78 4.76 15.69
C SER A 421 23.79 4.38 16.78
N ALA A 422 23.61 3.08 17.02
CA ALA A 422 22.71 2.57 18.04
C ALA A 422 23.29 1.32 18.72
N ASN A 423 22.95 1.14 20.00
CA ASN A 423 23.35 -0.01 20.82
C ASN A 423 22.20 -1.01 20.91
N HIS A 424 22.52 -2.30 21.02
CA HIS A 424 21.61 -3.45 21.03
C HIS A 424 20.80 -3.60 19.73
N VAL A 425 21.40 -3.21 18.60
CA VAL A 425 20.78 -3.14 17.27
C VAL A 425 21.71 -3.75 16.22
N TYR A 426 21.16 -4.38 15.17
CA TYR A 426 21.93 -5.03 14.10
C TYR A 426 21.39 -4.68 12.72
N ALA A 427 22.19 -3.96 11.92
CA ALA A 427 21.81 -3.68 10.56
C ALA A 427 21.88 -4.93 9.68
N MET A 428 20.73 -5.31 9.10
CA MET A 428 20.65 -6.31 8.05
C MET A 428 21.19 -5.78 6.73
N LYS A 429 21.46 -6.68 5.78
CA LYS A 429 21.88 -6.32 4.42
C LYS A 429 20.85 -5.37 3.77
N PRO A 430 21.26 -4.18 3.31
CA PRO A 430 20.35 -3.21 2.71
C PRO A 430 19.92 -3.62 1.29
N SER A 431 18.72 -3.17 0.91
CA SER A 431 18.21 -3.21 -0.47
C SER A 431 18.33 -1.83 -1.10
N SER A 432 18.86 -1.74 -2.31
CA SER A 432 18.98 -0.47 -3.04
C SER A 432 17.76 -0.21 -3.92
N PHE A 433 17.41 1.06 -4.09
CA PHE A 433 16.36 1.49 -5.03
C PHE A 433 16.76 2.74 -5.79
N ALA A 434 16.21 2.90 -6.99
CA ALA A 434 16.40 4.08 -7.82
C ALA A 434 15.09 4.41 -8.55
N PHE A 435 14.59 5.63 -8.31
CA PHE A 435 13.52 6.24 -9.08
C PHE A 435 14.10 6.90 -10.32
N ALA A 436 13.35 6.92 -11.43
CA ALA A 436 13.87 7.24 -12.74
C ALA A 436 14.62 8.58 -12.84
N ASN A 437 14.30 9.60 -12.03
CA ASN A 437 14.90 10.94 -12.18
C ASN A 437 15.07 11.81 -10.91
N SER A 438 15.02 11.29 -9.68
CA SER A 438 15.21 12.18 -8.50
C SER A 438 15.76 11.54 -7.23
N ILE A 439 15.42 10.29 -6.94
CA ILE A 439 15.72 9.68 -5.65
C ILE A 439 16.38 8.33 -5.85
N ARG A 440 17.57 8.16 -5.27
CA ARG A 440 18.24 6.87 -5.11
C ARG A 440 18.58 6.71 -3.64
N GLY A 441 18.47 5.49 -3.14
CA GLY A 441 18.71 5.25 -1.72
C GLY A 441 18.91 3.80 -1.39
N PHE A 442 18.96 3.56 -0.09
CA PHE A 442 19.05 2.24 0.53
C PHE A 442 17.88 2.12 1.51
N VAL A 443 17.27 0.95 1.54
CA VAL A 443 16.35 0.53 2.59
C VAL A 443 17.08 -0.52 3.41
N LEU A 444 17.10 -0.32 4.73
CA LEU A 444 17.78 -1.20 5.66
C LEU A 444 16.86 -1.49 6.84
N LYS A 445 16.96 -2.70 7.36
CA LYS A 445 16.33 -3.11 8.61
C LYS A 445 17.40 -3.15 9.70
N LEU A 446 17.07 -2.58 10.86
CA LEU A 446 17.92 -2.49 12.05
C LEU A 446 17.51 -3.50 13.12
#